data_AF-A0A1M5MUJ8-F1
#
_entry.id   AF-A0A1M5MUJ8-F1
#
_cell.length_a   1.000
_cell.length_b   1.000
_cell.length_c   1.000
_cell.angle_alpha   90.00
_cell.angle_beta   90.00
_cell.angle_gamma   90.00
#
_symmetry.space_group_name_H-M   'P 1'
#
loop_
_entity.id
_entity.type
_entity.pdbx_description
1 polymer ?
#
loop_
_entity_poly.entity_id
_entity_poly.type
_entity_poly.pdbx_seq_one_letter_code
_entity_poly.pdbx_strand_id
1 'polypeptide(L)' 'MVIKCPVCKGLQVGKVGSDQYYCWNCFLEFNYNKGRVNLYQVEEDGSLLAIDSSELL' A
#
# COMPACT_ATOMS: atom_id res chain seq x y z
N MET A 1 -6.66 10.86 12.61
CA MET A 1 -5.41 10.19 12.21
C MET A 1 -5.37 10.17 10.70
N VAL A 2 -4.33 10.73 10.08
CA VAL A 2 -4.23 10.83 8.62
C VAL A 2 -3.40 9.66 8.11
N ILE A 3 -3.99 8.79 7.31
CA ILE A 3 -3.23 7.73 6.63
C ILE A 3 -2.46 8.35 5.48
N LYS A 4 -1.19 7.98 5.34
CA LYS A 4 -0.32 8.41 4.24
C LYS A 4 0.23 7.18 3.55
N CYS A 5 0.42 7.27 2.24
CA CYS A 5 1.09 6.20 1.52
C CYS A 5 2.49 5.97 2.12
N PRO A 6 2.88 4.74 2.45
CA PRO A 6 4.20 4.46 3.01
C PRO A 6 5.34 4.74 2.01
N VAL A 7 5.06 4.69 0.70
CA VAL A 7 6.02 4.91 -0.40
C VAL A 7 6.16 6.40 -0.74
N CYS A 8 5.10 7.06 -1.25
CA CYS A 8 5.18 8.46 -1.67
C CYS A 8 4.87 9.49 -0.58
N LYS A 9 4.46 9.06 0.62
CA LYS A 9 3.96 9.91 1.73
C LYS A 9 2.76 10.80 1.36
N GLY A 10 2.15 10.57 0.20
CA GLY A 10 0.98 11.29 -0.28
C GLY A 10 -0.30 10.99 0.48
N LEU A 11 -1.26 11.90 0.35
CA LEU A 11 -2.59 11.85 0.98
C LEU A 11 -3.68 11.26 0.07
N GLN A 12 -3.36 11.00 -1.19
CA GLN A 12 -4.25 10.36 -2.16
C GLN A 12 -4.30 8.85 -1.90
N VAL A 13 -4.80 8.50 -0.71
CA VAL A 13 -4.98 7.14 -0.23
C VAL A 13 -6.44 6.91 0.13
N GLY A 14 -7.02 5.85 -0.42
CA GLY A 14 -8.40 5.40 -0.18
C GLY A 14 -8.43 4.13 0.65
N LYS A 15 -9.49 3.93 1.42
CA LYS A 15 -9.72 2.69 2.18
C LYS A 15 -10.48 1.70 1.29
N VAL A 16 -9.94 0.50 1.10
CA VAL A 16 -10.50 -0.55 0.23
C VAL A 16 -10.95 -1.79 1.01
N GLY A 17 -10.62 -1.89 2.30
CA GLY A 17 -11.09 -2.94 3.21
C GLY A 17 -10.93 -2.51 4.68
N SER A 18 -11.16 -3.41 5.65
CA SER A 18 -11.19 -3.05 7.08
C SER A 18 -9.92 -2.35 7.58
N ASP A 19 -8.75 -2.80 7.14
CA ASP A 19 -7.45 -2.20 7.44
C ASP A 19 -6.59 -2.01 6.17
N GLN A 20 -7.21 -2.18 5.00
CA GLN A 20 -6.54 -2.13 3.70
C GLN A 20 -6.72 -0.77 3.05
N TYR A 21 -5.61 -0.23 2.53
CA TYR A 21 -5.54 1.09 1.93
C TYR A 21 -4.88 1.02 0.56
N TYR A 22 -5.37 1.80 -0.38
CA TYR A 22 -4.84 1.87 -1.73
C TYR A 22 -4.36 3.29 -2.03
N CYS A 23 -3.19 3.44 -2.65
CA CYS A 23 -2.66 4.73 -3.09
C CYS A 23 -2.84 4.94 -4.59
N TRP A 24 -3.54 6.02 -4.95
CA TRP A 24 -3.85 6.35 -6.34
C TRP A 24 -2.62 6.75 -7.18
N ASN A 25 -1.58 7.31 -6.55
CA ASN A 25 -0.37 7.73 -7.28
C ASN A 25 0.63 6.59 -7.47
N CYS A 26 0.67 5.63 -6.54
CA CYS A 26 1.67 4.58 -6.55
C CYS A 26 1.13 3.24 -7.03
N PHE A 27 -0.18 3.16 -7.32
CA PHE A 27 -0.87 1.93 -7.72
C PHE A 27 -0.55 0.76 -6.78
N LEU A 28 -0.60 1.02 -5.47
CA LEU A 28 -0.25 0.03 -4.46
C LEU A 28 -1.30 -0.05 -3.37
N GLU A 29 -1.51 -1.27 -2.88
CA GLU A 29 -2.30 -1.59 -1.70
C GLU A 29 -1.39 -1.86 -0.51
N PHE A 30 -1.81 -1.46 0.68
CA PHE A 30 -1.06 -1.66 1.90
C PHE A 30 -1.94 -1.78 3.15
N ASN A 31 -1.42 -2.51 4.13
CA ASN A 31 -2.03 -2.74 5.44
C ASN A 31 -1.04 -2.48 6.56
N TYR A 32 -1.53 -2.07 7.73
CA TYR A 32 -0.74 -2.05 8.95
C TYR A 32 -1.16 -3.23 9.85
N ASN A 33 -0.38 -4.32 9.83
CA ASN A 33 -0.63 -5.49 10.66
C ASN A 33 0.41 -5.60 11.75
N LYS A 34 0.01 -5.45 13.03
CA LYS A 34 0.88 -5.67 14.21
C LYS A 34 2.25 -4.98 14.13
N GLY A 35 2.28 -3.74 13.63
CA GLY A 35 3.52 -2.96 13.50
C GLY A 35 4.35 -3.28 12.25
N ARG A 36 3.89 -4.18 11.38
CA ARG A 36 4.46 -4.42 10.05
C ARG A 36 3.57 -3.77 9.00
N VAL A 37 4.21 -3.22 7.97
CA VAL A 37 3.52 -2.76 6.77
C VAL A 37 3.60 -3.87 5.73
N ASN A 38 2.45 -4.32 5.26
CA ASN A 38 2.39 -5.22 4.10
C ASN A 38 2.14 -4.33 2.88
N LEU A 39 2.91 -4.51 1.81
CA LEU A 39 2.82 -3.75 0.57
C LEU A 39 2.51 -4.70 -0.58
N TYR A 40 1.58 -4.29 -1.44
CA TYR A 40 1.21 -5.01 -2.64
C TYR A 40 1.16 -4.03 -3.81
N GLN A 41 1.98 -4.22 -4.83
CA GLN A 41 1.82 -3.51 -6.09
C GLN A 41 0.61 -4.06 -6.83
N VAL A 42 -0.23 -3.18 -7.34
CA VAL A 42 -1.33 -3.54 -8.22
C VAL A 42 -0.83 -3.41 -9.65
N GLU A 43 -0.74 -4.53 -10.35
CA GLU A 43 -0.35 -4.55 -11.76
C GLU A 43 -1.49 -4.04 -12.65
N GLU A 44 -1.21 -3.81 -13.94
CA GLU A 44 -2.18 -3.28 -14.91
C GLU A 44 -3.41 -4.19 -15.08
N ASP A 45 -3.22 -5.50 -14.92
CA ASP A 45 -4.29 -6.50 -14.96
C ASP A 45 -5.09 -6.58 -13.64
N GLY A 46 -4.67 -5.84 -12.60
CA GLY A 46 -5.29 -5.84 -11.27
C GLY A 46 -4.78 -6.94 -10.34
N SER A 47 -3.81 -7.74 -10.78
CA SER A 47 -3.11 -8.71 -9.95
C SER A 47 -2.26 -8.02 -8.88
N LEU A 48 -2.11 -8.68 -7.72
CA LEU A 48 -1.37 -8.15 -6.56
C LEU A 48 -0.01 -8.83 -6.44
N LEU A 49 1.07 -8.05 -6.60
CA LEU A 49 2.44 -8.47 -6.34
C LEU A 49 2.88 -8.01 -4.95
N ALA A 50 3.14 -8.96 -4.04
CA ALA A 50 3.66 -8.64 -2.72
C ALA A 50 5.08 -8.05 -2.84
N ILE A 51 5.27 -6.88 -2.24
CA ILE A 51 6.58 -6.24 -2.13
C ILE A 51 7.09 -6.48 -0.72
N ASP A 52 8.11 -7.32 -0.60
CA ASP A 52 8.84 -7.43 0.65
C ASP A 52 9.67 -6.17 0.87
N SER A 53 9.69 -5.67 2.11
CA SER A 53 10.47 -4.49 2.49
C SER A 53 11.99 -4.63 2.25
N SER A 54 12.47 -5.85 2.01
CA SER A 54 13.87 -6.12 1.63
C SER A 54 14.18 -5.80 0.16
N GLU A 55 13.16 -5.70 -0.70
CA GLU A 55 13.29 -5.39 -2.14
C GLU A 55 13.25 -3.86 -2.40
N LEU A 56 13.09 -3.06 -1.35
CA LEU A 56 13.12 -1.59 -1.38
C LEU A 56 14.51 -1.02 -1.01
N LEU A 57 15.55 -1.87 -0.98
CA LEU A 57 16.95 -1.51 -0.72
C LEU A 57 17.74 -1.27 -2.01
#